data_AF-A0A1V4M9R2-F1
#
_entry.id   AF-A0A1V4M9R2-F1
#
_cell.length_a   1.000
_cell.length_b   1.000
_cell.length_c   1.000
_cell.angle_alpha   90.00
_cell.angle_beta   90.00
_cell.angle_gamma   90.00
#
_symmetry.space_group_name_H-M   'P 1'
#
loop_
_entity.id
_entity.type
_entity.pdbx_description
1 polymer ?
#
loop_
_entity_poly.entity_id
_entity_poly.type
_entity_poly.pdbx_seq_one_letter_code
_entity_poly.pdbx_strand_id
1 'polypeptide(L)'
;MRQFFQWDDNSINELFYHGPGVEPVGASNHSKPYLPLIINGLIPVVAGGLIYIIWRDKSIVMFQWFDAIHMSDITAVLRKISIQPPDWIIYSAPAGLWAYSFNFSLLYIWHDAGCKIKYIWMILVPVVAVGLELGQLLGFVAGTFDIFDIIYYLIFIGLSFLAIKMVAVNQIKILKVELEG
;
A
#
# COMPACT_ATOMS: atom_id res chain seq x y z
N MET A 1 -38.23 -16.88 -6.92
CA MET A 1 -37.01 -17.58 -6.45
C MET A 1 -35.87 -17.08 -7.31
N ARG A 2 -34.88 -16.30 -6.86
CA ARG A 2 -34.31 -16.06 -5.53
C ARG A 2 -33.98 -14.56 -5.40
N GLN A 3 -34.49 -13.93 -4.34
CA GLN A 3 -33.83 -12.79 -3.70
C GLN A 3 -32.64 -13.37 -2.93
N PHE A 4 -31.42 -12.88 -3.12
CA PHE A 4 -30.33 -13.11 -2.16
C PHE A 4 -29.34 -11.94 -2.24
N PHE A 5 -29.12 -11.33 -1.07
CA PHE A 5 -28.12 -10.32 -0.72
C PHE A 5 -28.29 -8.90 -1.29
N GLN A 6 -29.32 -8.20 -0.81
CA GLN A 6 -29.14 -6.79 -0.46
C GLN A 6 -28.45 -6.77 0.91
N TRP A 7 -27.23 -6.24 0.94
CA TRP A 7 -26.46 -6.04 2.16
C TRP A 7 -27.00 -4.78 2.85
N ASP A 8 -27.50 -4.91 4.07
CA ASP A 8 -28.12 -3.82 4.83
C ASP A 8 -27.06 -3.12 5.71
N ASP A 9 -26.67 -1.92 5.27
CA ASP A 9 -25.72 -1.01 5.95
C ASP A 9 -26.13 -0.70 7.41
N ASN A 10 -27.40 -0.90 7.79
CA ASN A 10 -27.87 -0.61 9.15
C ASN A 10 -27.32 -1.59 10.20
N SER A 11 -26.98 -2.82 9.81
CA SER A 11 -26.54 -3.86 10.76
C SER A 11 -25.18 -3.58 11.41
N ILE A 12 -24.30 -2.84 10.73
CA ILE A 12 -23.00 -2.43 11.29
C ILE A 12 -23.16 -1.19 12.19
N ASN A 13 -24.11 -0.31 11.88
CA ASN A 13 -24.34 0.89 12.66
C ASN A 13 -24.89 0.56 14.08
N GLU A 14 -25.69 -0.49 14.23
CA GLU A 14 -26.17 -0.89 15.56
C GLU A 14 -25.08 -1.47 16.48
N LEU A 15 -24.02 -2.06 15.91
CA LEU A 15 -22.93 -2.72 16.66
C LEU A 15 -21.88 -1.75 17.22
N PHE A 16 -21.80 -0.53 16.69
CA PHE A 16 -20.78 0.47 17.06
C PHE A 16 -21.35 1.80 17.60
N TYR A 17 -22.66 2.03 17.53
CA TYR A 17 -23.28 3.27 17.97
C TYR A 17 -24.29 3.04 19.11
N HIS A 18 -23.83 3.13 20.35
CA HIS A 18 -24.70 3.33 21.52
C HIS A 18 -24.73 4.82 21.90
N GLY A 19 -25.57 5.60 21.22
CA GLY A 19 -25.84 6.98 21.59
C GLY A 19 -26.75 7.67 20.58
N PRO A 20 -27.94 8.18 20.97
CA PRO A 20 -28.80 8.92 20.05
C PRO A 20 -28.15 10.27 19.71
N GLY A 21 -27.94 10.53 18.42
CA GLY A 21 -27.49 11.84 17.91
C GLY A 21 -26.14 11.89 17.19
N VAL A 22 -25.52 10.75 16.87
CA VAL A 22 -24.32 10.75 16.00
C VAL A 22 -24.78 10.61 14.56
N GLU A 23 -24.72 11.69 13.77
CA GLU A 23 -24.91 11.61 12.32
C GLU A 23 -23.94 10.60 11.71
N PRO A 24 -24.33 9.88 10.63
CA PRO A 24 -23.46 8.92 9.97
C PRO A 24 -22.14 9.60 9.57
N VAL A 25 -21.04 9.12 10.16
CA VAL A 25 -19.68 9.56 9.83
C VAL A 25 -19.41 9.19 8.38
N GLY A 26 -19.57 10.15 7.46
CA GLY A 26 -19.22 9.95 6.05
C GLY A 26 -19.95 10.79 5.00
N ALA A 27 -20.93 11.64 5.34
CA ALA A 27 -21.72 12.35 4.34
C ALA A 27 -21.14 13.71 3.87
N SER A 28 -19.82 13.82 3.64
CA SER A 28 -19.34 14.81 2.67
C SER A 28 -19.32 14.12 1.30
N ASN A 29 -20.29 14.45 0.44
CA ASN A 29 -20.55 13.86 -0.88
C ASN A 29 -19.41 13.98 -1.92
N HIS A 30 -18.20 14.40 -1.52
CA HIS A 30 -17.03 14.37 -2.39
C HIS A 30 -16.36 13.01 -2.29
N SER A 31 -16.66 12.13 -3.25
CA SER A 31 -15.87 10.91 -3.45
C SER A 31 -14.39 11.26 -3.59
N LYS A 32 -13.52 10.59 -2.84
CA LYS A 32 -12.07 10.80 -2.90
C LYS A 32 -11.59 10.56 -4.33
N PRO A 33 -10.73 11.42 -4.92
CA PRO A 33 -10.20 11.16 -6.25
C PRO A 33 -9.40 9.86 -6.25
N TYR A 34 -9.52 9.07 -7.32
CA TYR A 34 -8.78 7.81 -7.47
C TYR A 34 -7.33 8.03 -7.91
N LEU A 35 -7.03 9.17 -8.54
CA LEU A 35 -5.73 9.46 -9.12
C LEU A 35 -4.55 9.37 -8.13
N PRO A 36 -4.65 9.88 -6.88
CA PRO A 36 -3.60 9.69 -5.88
C PRO A 36 -3.29 8.23 -5.56
N LEU A 37 -4.31 7.35 -5.54
CA LEU A 37 -4.13 5.91 -5.32
C LEU A 37 -3.47 5.23 -6.53
N ILE A 38 -3.78 5.66 -7.75
CA ILE A 38 -3.09 5.13 -8.94
C ILE A 38 -1.61 5.52 -8.90
N ILE A 39 -1.32 6.80 -8.66
CA ILE A 39 0.05 7.33 -8.72
C ILE A 39 0.91 6.81 -7.57
N ASN A 40 0.40 6.79 -6.34
CA ASN A 40 1.18 6.45 -5.16
C ASN A 40 0.95 5.03 -4.65
N GLY A 41 -0.13 4.38 -5.08
CA GLY A 41 -0.42 2.98 -4.75
C GLY A 41 0.02 2.05 -5.88
N LEU A 42 -0.61 2.17 -7.06
CA LEU A 42 -0.42 1.19 -8.14
C LEU A 42 0.95 1.28 -8.80
N ILE A 43 1.41 2.49 -9.18
CA ILE A 43 2.68 2.66 -9.90
C ILE A 43 3.87 2.09 -9.11
N PRO A 44 4.04 2.36 -7.80
CA PRO A 44 5.17 1.82 -7.04
C PRO A 44 5.12 0.29 -6.90
N VAL A 45 3.92 -0.30 -6.78
CA VAL A 45 3.76 -1.77 -6.74
C VAL A 45 4.23 -2.39 -8.04
N VAL A 46 3.79 -1.84 -9.17
CA VAL A 46 4.19 -2.31 -10.50
C VAL A 46 5.69 -2.11 -10.69
N ALA A 47 6.25 -0.95 -10.31
CA ALA A 47 7.67 -0.68 -10.42
C ALA A 47 8.51 -1.68 -9.60
N GLY A 48 8.15 -1.90 -8.33
CA GLY A 48 8.82 -2.89 -7.48
C GLY A 48 8.71 -4.30 -8.04
N GLY A 49 7.52 -4.68 -8.55
CA GLY A 49 7.29 -5.96 -9.20
C GLY A 49 8.13 -6.16 -10.46
N LEU A 50 8.26 -5.14 -11.31
CA LEU A 50 9.11 -5.20 -12.51
C LEU A 50 10.58 -5.37 -12.13
N ILE A 51 11.08 -4.62 -11.14
CA ILE A 51 12.45 -4.79 -10.65
C ILE A 51 12.68 -6.23 -10.19
N TYR A 52 11.73 -6.77 -9.43
CA TYR A 52 11.77 -8.12 -8.92
C TYR A 52 11.79 -9.19 -10.02
N ILE A 53 10.94 -9.02 -11.05
CA ILE A 53 10.81 -9.97 -12.16
C ILE A 53 12.06 -9.99 -13.03
N ILE A 54 12.63 -8.81 -13.31
CA ILE A 54 13.74 -8.66 -14.26
C ILE A 54 15.07 -9.11 -13.62
N TRP A 55 15.36 -8.69 -12.39
CA TRP A 55 16.73 -8.81 -11.84
C TRP A 55 16.90 -9.79 -10.69
N ARG A 56 15.83 -10.24 -10.02
CA ARG A 56 15.99 -11.15 -8.87
C ARG A 56 16.14 -12.60 -9.30
N ASP A 57 16.59 -13.48 -8.40
CA ASP A 57 16.74 -14.90 -8.72
C ASP A 57 15.40 -15.60 -8.96
N LYS A 58 15.43 -16.67 -9.78
CA LYS A 58 14.25 -17.47 -10.11
C LYS A 58 13.80 -18.43 -9.01
N SER A 59 14.60 -18.58 -7.94
CA SER A 59 14.33 -19.48 -6.81
C SER A 59 13.17 -19.02 -5.92
N ILE A 60 12.56 -17.87 -6.23
CA ILE A 60 11.58 -17.21 -5.39
C ILE A 60 10.16 -17.66 -5.76
N VAL A 61 9.30 -17.84 -4.75
CA VAL A 61 7.88 -18.24 -4.83
C VAL A 61 7.10 -17.55 -5.96
N MET A 62 7.40 -16.28 -6.25
CA MET A 62 6.74 -15.53 -7.33
C MET A 62 6.90 -16.20 -8.71
N PHE A 63 8.02 -16.87 -8.98
CA PHE A 63 8.22 -17.61 -10.23
C PHE A 63 7.37 -18.88 -10.29
N GLN A 64 7.13 -19.54 -9.16
CA GLN A 64 6.20 -20.67 -9.09
C GLN A 64 4.77 -20.22 -9.41
N TRP A 65 4.37 -19.02 -8.99
CA TRP A 65 3.08 -18.45 -9.35
C TRP A 65 3.00 -18.13 -10.85
N PHE A 66 4.04 -17.54 -11.43
CA PHE A 66 4.08 -17.27 -12.88
C PHE A 66 4.02 -18.54 -13.71
N ASP A 67 4.71 -19.60 -13.29
CA ASP A 67 4.66 -20.90 -13.94
C ASP A 67 3.25 -21.50 -13.83
N ALA A 68 2.60 -21.40 -12.67
CA ALA A 68 1.24 -21.88 -12.45
C ALA A 68 0.18 -21.18 -13.31
N ILE A 69 0.40 -19.92 -13.69
CA ILE A 69 -0.48 -19.15 -14.58
C ILE A 69 0.01 -19.10 -16.04
N HIS A 70 1.00 -19.92 -16.41
CA HIS A 70 1.57 -19.98 -17.76
C HIS A 70 2.12 -18.64 -18.29
N MET A 71 2.67 -17.80 -17.40
CA MET A 71 3.28 -16.51 -17.75
C MET A 71 4.82 -16.54 -17.74
N SER A 72 5.43 -17.73 -17.69
CA SER A 72 6.88 -17.92 -17.72
C SER A 72 7.56 -17.23 -18.90
N ASP A 73 6.92 -17.24 -20.09
CA ASP A 73 7.48 -16.67 -21.32
C ASP A 73 7.63 -15.15 -21.25
N ILE A 74 6.69 -14.45 -20.62
CA ILE A 74 6.74 -13.00 -20.44
C ILE A 74 7.93 -12.65 -19.54
N THR A 75 8.10 -13.39 -18.43
CA THR A 75 9.24 -13.16 -17.53
C THR A 75 10.57 -13.44 -18.22
N ALA A 76 10.63 -14.42 -19.13
CA ALA A 76 11.82 -14.74 -19.90
C ALA A 76 12.19 -13.63 -20.89
N VAL A 77 11.21 -12.97 -21.51
CA VAL A 77 11.45 -11.81 -22.38
C VAL A 77 11.96 -10.61 -21.59
N LEU A 78 11.31 -10.28 -20.46
CA LEU A 78 11.69 -9.14 -19.62
C LEU A 78 13.12 -9.28 -19.07
N ARG A 79 13.56 -10.50 -18.75
CA ARG A 79 14.92 -10.79 -18.25
C ARG A 79 16.03 -10.69 -19.30
N LYS A 80 15.71 -10.45 -20.58
CA LYS A 80 16.73 -10.19 -21.62
C LYS A 80 17.37 -8.80 -21.50
N ILE A 81 16.87 -7.95 -20.61
CA ILE A 81 17.46 -6.65 -20.30
C ILE A 81 18.88 -6.87 -19.75
N SER A 82 19.88 -6.37 -20.46
CA SER A 82 21.31 -6.58 -20.14
C SER A 82 21.88 -5.59 -19.10
N ILE A 83 21.10 -4.59 -18.71
CA ILE A 83 21.52 -3.60 -17.72
C ILE A 83 21.46 -4.24 -16.34
N GLN A 84 22.58 -4.26 -15.62
CA GLN A 84 22.63 -4.71 -14.22
C GLN A 84 22.60 -3.49 -13.28
N PRO A 85 21.50 -3.26 -12.54
CA PRO A 85 21.46 -2.20 -11.54
C PRO A 85 22.26 -2.60 -10.29
N PRO A 86 22.62 -1.63 -9.42
CA PRO A 86 23.24 -1.92 -8.13
C PRO A 86 22.38 -2.84 -7.26
N ASP A 87 23.04 -3.62 -6.38
CA ASP A 87 22.38 -4.60 -5.51
C ASP A 87 21.26 -3.99 -4.66
N TRP A 88 21.44 -2.79 -4.11
CA TRP A 88 20.40 -2.13 -3.32
C TRP A 88 19.11 -1.83 -4.11
N ILE A 89 19.20 -1.65 -5.44
CA ILE A 89 18.00 -1.52 -6.31
C ILE A 89 17.30 -2.87 -6.44
N ILE A 90 18.05 -3.97 -6.52
CA ILE A 90 17.47 -5.30 -6.76
C ILE A 90 16.89 -5.88 -5.47
N TYR A 91 17.62 -5.72 -4.37
CA TYR A 91 17.34 -6.42 -3.12
C TYR A 91 16.43 -5.61 -2.18
N SER A 92 16.64 -4.30 -2.04
CA SER A 92 15.94 -3.47 -1.03
C SER A 92 14.89 -2.50 -1.60
N ALA A 93 15.11 -1.94 -2.78
CA ALA A 93 14.17 -0.97 -3.36
C ALA A 93 12.74 -1.52 -3.60
N PRO A 94 12.52 -2.77 -4.08
CA PRO A 94 11.18 -3.31 -4.28
C PRO A 94 10.39 -3.37 -2.97
N ALA A 95 11.04 -3.80 -1.88
CA ALA A 95 10.45 -3.86 -0.55
C ALA A 95 10.02 -2.46 -0.07
N GLY A 96 10.90 -1.46 -0.21
CA GLY A 96 10.58 -0.07 0.08
C GLY A 96 9.40 0.46 -0.75
N LEU A 97 9.37 0.20 -2.06
CA LEU A 97 8.28 0.62 -2.95
C LEU A 97 6.93 0.00 -2.57
N TRP A 98 6.92 -1.28 -2.20
CA TRP A 98 5.70 -1.96 -1.75
C TRP A 98 5.22 -1.42 -0.39
N ALA A 99 6.13 -1.19 0.55
CA ALA A 99 5.79 -0.58 1.83
C ALA A 99 5.26 0.85 1.67
N TYR A 100 5.87 1.66 0.79
CA TYR A 100 5.38 2.99 0.43
C TYR A 100 3.94 2.92 -0.08
N SER A 101 3.69 2.07 -1.07
CA SER A 101 2.38 1.96 -1.71
C SER A 101 1.31 1.56 -0.72
N PHE A 102 1.59 0.53 0.07
CA PHE A 102 0.62 0.00 1.01
C PHE A 102 0.35 0.99 2.14
N ASN A 103 1.41 1.63 2.68
CA ASN A 103 1.26 2.64 3.73
C ASN A 103 0.53 3.87 3.21
N PHE A 104 0.86 4.37 2.01
CA PHE A 104 0.15 5.48 1.37
C PHE A 104 -1.34 5.14 1.20
N SER A 105 -1.65 3.94 0.73
CA SER A 105 -3.05 3.52 0.48
C SER A 105 -3.85 3.51 1.78
N LEU A 106 -3.28 2.96 2.87
CA LEU A 106 -3.94 2.97 4.18
C LEU A 106 -4.10 4.39 4.72
N LEU A 107 -3.07 5.24 4.62
CA LEU A 107 -3.16 6.64 5.01
C LEU A 107 -4.26 7.36 4.21
N TYR A 108 -4.30 7.18 2.90
CA TYR A 108 -5.27 7.84 2.04
C TYR A 108 -6.71 7.42 2.34
N ILE A 109 -6.95 6.13 2.54
CA ILE A 109 -8.27 5.61 2.89
C ILE A 109 -8.71 6.16 4.26
N TRP A 110 -7.84 6.08 5.27
CA TRP A 110 -8.21 6.27 6.67
C TRP A 110 -7.95 7.67 7.26
N HIS A 111 -7.26 8.59 6.56
CA HIS A 111 -6.88 9.88 7.17
C HIS A 111 -8.05 10.72 7.69
N ASP A 112 -9.17 10.73 6.96
CA ASP A 112 -10.38 11.50 7.32
C ASP A 112 -11.33 10.74 8.25
N ALA A 113 -11.01 9.50 8.62
CA ALA A 113 -11.90 8.72 9.47
C ALA A 113 -12.05 9.39 10.85
N GLY A 114 -13.28 9.53 11.33
CA GLY A 114 -13.58 10.10 12.65
C GLY A 114 -13.27 9.17 13.83
N CYS A 115 -12.86 7.93 13.56
CA CYS A 115 -12.72 6.87 14.56
C CYS A 115 -11.25 6.59 14.93
N LYS A 116 -11.03 6.11 16.16
CA LYS A 116 -9.69 5.81 16.70
C LYS A 116 -9.01 4.61 16.02
N ILE A 117 -9.78 3.68 15.43
CA ILE A 117 -9.24 2.51 14.73
C ILE A 117 -8.31 2.91 13.56
N LYS A 118 -8.48 4.11 13.00
CA LYS A 118 -7.59 4.63 11.94
C LYS A 118 -6.12 4.60 12.34
N TYR A 119 -5.79 4.84 13.61
CA TYR A 119 -4.40 4.86 14.07
C TYR A 119 -3.77 3.47 13.99
N ILE A 120 -4.55 2.40 14.20
CA ILE A 120 -4.07 1.01 14.02
C ILE A 120 -3.70 0.78 12.56
N TRP A 121 -4.56 1.19 11.62
CA TRP A 121 -4.27 1.07 10.18
C TRP A 121 -3.05 1.91 9.75
N MET A 122 -2.85 3.08 10.34
CA MET A 122 -1.71 3.96 10.04
C MET A 122 -0.36 3.41 10.52
N ILE A 123 -0.33 2.65 11.62
CA ILE A 123 0.91 2.06 12.14
C ILE A 123 1.16 0.63 11.65
N LEU A 124 0.15 0.00 11.03
CA LEU A 124 0.20 -1.40 10.63
C LEU A 124 1.42 -1.70 9.76
N VAL A 125 1.65 -0.90 8.70
CA VAL A 125 2.76 -1.14 7.77
C VAL A 125 4.13 -0.94 8.43
N PRO A 126 4.41 0.16 9.15
CA PRO A 126 5.66 0.29 9.90
C PRO A 126 5.92 -0.85 10.86
N VAL A 127 4.89 -1.28 11.61
CA VAL A 127 5.02 -2.35 12.61
C VAL A 127 5.29 -3.69 11.93
N VAL A 128 4.56 -4.02 10.86
CA VAL A 128 4.75 -5.28 10.14
C VAL A 128 6.10 -5.31 9.43
N ALA A 129 6.49 -4.24 8.74
CA ALA A 129 7.75 -4.19 7.99
C ALA A 129 8.97 -4.37 8.91
N VAL A 130 9.05 -3.59 9.99
CA VAL A 130 10.15 -3.72 10.97
C VAL A 130 10.04 -5.04 11.74
N GLY A 131 8.83 -5.47 12.07
CA GLY A 131 8.59 -6.73 12.77
C GLY A 131 9.04 -7.97 11.99
N LEU A 132 8.88 -7.97 10.66
CA LEU A 132 9.33 -9.07 9.80
C LEU A 132 10.87 -9.17 9.77
N GLU A 133 11.58 -8.05 9.66
CA GLU A 133 13.05 -8.02 9.72
C GLU A 133 13.58 -8.49 11.08
N LEU A 134 12.97 -8.02 12.18
CA LEU A 134 13.31 -8.50 13.52
C LEU A 134 12.98 -10.00 13.68
N GLY A 135 11.89 -10.46 13.07
CA GLY A 135 11.53 -11.88 13.04
C GLY A 135 12.56 -12.72 12.30
N GLN A 136 13.15 -12.22 11.21
CA GLN A 136 14.26 -12.88 10.51
C GLN A 136 15.54 -12.89 11.35
N LEU A 137 15.86 -11.79 12.04
CA LEU A 137 17.00 -11.70 12.95
C LEU A 137 16.92 -12.75 14.08
N LEU A 138 15.72 -12.99 14.60
CA LEU A 138 15.45 -13.97 15.65
C LEU A 138 15.25 -15.41 15.11
N GLY A 139 15.23 -15.59 13.79
CA GLY A 139 15.00 -16.90 13.13
C GLY A 139 13.55 -17.38 13.18
N PHE A 140 12.58 -16.53 13.52
CA PHE A 140 11.16 -16.86 13.50
C PHE A 140 10.53 -16.80 12.11
N VAL A 141 11.11 -15.99 11.22
CA VAL A 141 10.63 -15.79 9.85
C VAL A 141 11.72 -16.23 8.89
N ALA A 142 11.35 -17.01 7.87
CA ALA A 142 12.27 -17.39 6.81
C ALA A 142 12.70 -16.13 6.02
N GLY A 143 14.01 -15.92 5.91
CA GLY A 143 14.60 -14.78 5.22
C GLY A 143 15.99 -14.47 5.77
N THR A 144 16.57 -13.38 5.28
CA THR A 144 17.88 -12.89 5.71
C THR A 144 17.67 -11.49 6.24
N PHE A 145 17.99 -11.27 7.51
CA PHE A 145 17.99 -9.93 8.09
C PHE A 145 18.95 -9.02 7.30
N ASP A 146 18.42 -7.92 6.78
CA ASP A 146 19.21 -6.89 6.10
C ASP A 146 18.92 -5.51 6.69
N ILE A 147 19.96 -4.85 7.19
CA ILE A 147 19.86 -3.49 7.71
C ILE A 147 19.43 -2.49 6.62
N PHE A 148 19.79 -2.74 5.36
CA PHE A 148 19.37 -1.91 4.25
C PHE A 148 17.86 -2.02 4.02
N ASP A 149 17.25 -3.17 4.26
CA ASP A 149 15.80 -3.33 4.13
C ASP A 149 15.05 -2.47 5.17
N ILE A 150 15.53 -2.43 6.42
CA ILE A 150 15.01 -1.52 7.45
C ILE A 150 15.16 -0.05 7.03
N ILE A 151 16.34 0.35 6.55
CA ILE A 151 16.60 1.73 6.13
C ILE A 151 15.63 2.11 5.00
N TYR A 152 15.46 1.25 4.00
CA TYR A 152 14.55 1.49 2.88
C TYR A 152 13.10 1.54 3.33
N TYR A 153 12.66 0.64 4.21
CA TYR A 153 11.32 0.73 4.79
C TYR A 153 11.07 2.08 5.47
N LEU A 154 11.99 2.54 6.32
CA LEU A 154 11.85 3.81 7.03
C LEU A 154 11.81 5.01 6.07
N ILE A 155 12.70 5.04 5.07
CA ILE A 155 12.72 6.10 4.05
C ILE A 155 11.39 6.14 3.30
N PHE A 156 10.97 5.01 2.74
CA PHE A 156 9.79 4.93 1.89
C PHE A 156 8.49 5.12 2.67
N ILE A 157 8.37 4.58 3.89
CA ILE A 157 7.25 4.90 4.77
C ILE A 157 7.23 6.40 5.08
N GLY A 158 8.37 7.01 5.43
CA GLY A 158 8.45 8.45 5.64
C GLY A 158 8.00 9.28 4.43
N LEU A 159 8.40 8.87 3.23
CA LEU A 159 7.97 9.48 1.97
C LEU A 159 6.45 9.38 1.78
N SER A 160 5.81 8.28 2.17
CA SER A 160 4.35 8.14 2.05
C SER A 160 3.58 9.12 2.95
N PHE A 161 4.11 9.45 4.14
CA PHE A 161 3.55 10.49 5.01
C PHE A 161 3.71 11.90 4.40
N LEU A 162 4.82 12.15 3.70
CA LEU A 162 4.98 13.41 2.96
C LEU A 162 4.01 13.48 1.77
N ALA A 163 3.83 12.38 1.03
CA ALA A 163 2.94 12.31 -0.11
C ALA A 163 1.48 12.57 0.27
N ILE A 164 0.98 11.99 1.38
CA ILE A 164 -0.40 12.26 1.84
C ILE A 164 -0.59 13.73 2.21
N LYS A 165 0.42 14.36 2.84
CA LYS A 165 0.39 15.80 3.15
C LYS A 165 0.27 16.64 1.88
N MET A 166 1.01 16.31 0.84
CA MET A 166 0.95 17.00 -0.45
C MET A 166 -0.42 16.84 -1.12
N VAL A 167 -0.99 15.64 -1.08
CA VAL A 167 -2.33 15.36 -1.62
C VAL A 167 -3.40 16.18 -0.89
N ALA A 168 -3.38 16.19 0.45
CA ALA A 168 -4.33 16.95 1.25
C ALA A 168 -4.24 18.47 0.96
N VAL A 169 -3.02 19.02 0.84
CA VAL A 169 -2.81 20.44 0.48
C VAL A 169 -3.38 20.75 -0.90
N ASN A 170 -3.18 19.87 -1.88
CA ASN A 170 -3.70 20.08 -3.24
C ASN A 170 -5.23 20.02 -3.30
N GLN A 171 -5.86 19.12 -2.53
CA GLN A 171 -7.32 19.05 -2.44
C GLN A 171 -7.90 20.34 -1.85
N ILE A 172 -7.28 20.90 -0.79
CA ILE A 172 -7.71 22.19 -0.21
C ILE A 172 -7.60 23.33 -1.22
N LYS A 173 -6.54 23.36 -2.04
CA LYS A 173 -6.36 24.39 -3.08
C LYS A 173 -7.45 24.31 -4.15
N ILE A 174 -7.77 23.11 -4.62
CA ILE A 174 -8.83 22.90 -5.64
C ILE A 174 -10.18 23.39 -5.11
N LEU A 175 -10.53 23.02 -3.88
CA LEU A 175 -11.78 23.46 -3.25
C LEU A 175 -11.87 24.99 -3.09
N LYS A 176 -10.75 25.67 -2.80
CA LYS A 176 -10.74 27.14 -2.72
C LYS A 176 -11.00 27.79 -4.08
N VAL A 177 -10.38 27.27 -5.14
CA VAL A 177 -10.59 27.78 -6.50
C VAL A 177 -12.04 27.59 -6.95
N GLU A 178 -12.66 26.45 -6.62
CA GLU A 178 -14.08 26.18 -6.90
C GLU A 178 -15.05 27.08 -6.13
N LEU A 179 -14.66 27.59 -4.96
CA LEU A 179 -15.48 28.51 -4.16
C LEU A 179 -15.33 29.99 -4.58
N GLU A 180 -14.21 30.34 -5.22
CA GLU A 180 -13.87 31.71 -5.63
C GLU A 180 -14.27 32.04 -7.09
N GLY A 181 -14.58 31.03 -7.92
CA GLY A 181 -14.98 31.17 -9.33
C GLY A 181 -16.47 30.99 -9.56
#